data_AF-A0A932P7N4-F1
#
_entry.id   AF-A0A932P7N4-F1
#
_cell.length_a   1.000
_cell.length_b   1.000
_cell.length_c   1.000
_cell.angle_alpha   90.00
_cell.angle_beta   90.00
_cell.angle_gamma   90.00
#
_symmetry.space_group_name_H-M   'P 1'
#
loop_
_entity.id
_entity.type
_entity.pdbx_description
1 polymer ?
#
loop_
_entity_poly.entity_id
_entity_poly.type
_entity_poly.pdbx_seq_one_letter_code
_entity_poly.pdbx_strand_id
1 'polypeptide(L)' 'MQYRWEEIDQLADILEAEAAGHKVDEAKARDLAERLIGLCPDIARTMSRVVERFAPAAAAVAA' A
#
# COMPACT_ATOMS: atom_id res chain seq x y z
N MET A 1 13.91 -8.81 -16.34
CA MET A 1 12.55 -8.51 -15.82
C MET A 1 12.52 -8.78 -14.30
N GLN A 2 13.30 -8.05 -13.51
CA GLN A 2 13.52 -8.35 -12.06
C GLN A 2 12.75 -7.42 -11.10
N TYR A 3 12.20 -6.30 -11.57
CA TYR A 3 11.54 -5.30 -10.71
C TYR A 3 10.23 -5.75 -10.04
N ARG A 4 9.66 -6.91 -10.40
CA ARG A 4 8.32 -7.32 -9.92
C ARG A 4 8.27 -7.76 -8.46
N TRP A 5 9.39 -8.22 -7.90
CA TRP A 5 9.44 -8.74 -6.53
C TRP A 5 9.77 -7.65 -5.51
N GLU A 6 10.65 -6.71 -5.86
CA GLU A 6 11.09 -5.66 -4.92
C GLU A 6 9.95 -4.76 -4.43
N GLU A 7 8.96 -4.44 -5.28
CA GLU A 7 7.82 -3.61 -4.87
C GLU A 7 6.86 -4.36 -3.93
N ILE A 8 6.73 -5.68 -4.12
CA ILE A 8 5.92 -6.55 -3.25
C ILE A 8 6.63 -6.73 -1.91
N ASP A 9 7.93 -7.00 -1.93
CA ASP A 9 8.73 -7.16 -0.72
C ASP A 9 8.74 -5.86 0.10
N GLN A 10 8.93 -4.70 -0.55
CA GLN A 10 8.87 -3.41 0.13
C GLN A 10 7.50 -3.12 0.73
N LEU A 11 6.41 -3.49 0.06
CA LEU A 11 5.08 -3.32 0.63
C LEU A 11 4.85 -4.28 1.80
N ALA A 12 5.33 -5.52 1.70
CA ALA A 12 5.25 -6.50 2.77
C ALA A 12 6.01 -6.04 4.02
N ASP A 13 7.24 -5.54 3.87
CA ASP A 13 8.04 -4.98 4.97
C ASP A 13 7.31 -3.83 5.68
N ILE A 14 6.66 -2.96 4.90
CA ILE A 14 5.87 -1.85 5.46
C ILE A 14 4.66 -2.38 6.24
N LEU A 15 3.92 -3.34 5.69
CA LEU A 15 2.76 -3.92 6.37
C LEU A 15 3.16 -4.71 7.62
N GLU A 16 4.28 -5.40 7.61
CA GLU A 16 4.81 -6.13 8.76
C GLU A 16 5.24 -5.16 9.86
N ALA A 17 5.92 -4.07 9.50
CA ALA A 17 6.26 -3.02 10.45
C ALA A 17 5.00 -2.37 11.05
N GLU A 18 3.96 -2.14 10.25
CA GLU A 18 2.66 -1.63 10.73
C GLU A 18 2.02 -2.61 11.73
N ALA A 19 2.00 -3.90 11.40
CA ALA A 19 1.45 -4.96 12.25
C ALA A 19 2.23 -5.12 13.57
N ALA A 20 3.54 -4.86 13.55
CA ALA A 20 4.39 -4.82 14.74
C ALA A 20 4.18 -3.54 15.60
N GLY A 21 3.34 -2.60 15.15
CA GLY A 21 3.06 -1.34 15.84
C GLY A 21 4.13 -0.27 15.60
N HIS A 22 4.99 -0.43 14.60
CA HIS A 22 5.95 0.59 14.22
C HIS A 22 5.30 1.68 13.38
N LYS A 23 5.89 2.89 13.44
CA LYS A 23 5.49 3.98 12.57
C LYS A 23 5.97 3.66 11.16
N VAL A 24 5.03 3.63 10.21
CA VAL A 24 5.31 3.32 8.81
C VAL A 24 5.10 4.53 7.91
N ASP A 25 5.69 4.48 6.73
CA ASP A 25 5.45 5.46 5.68
C ASP A 25 4.18 5.07 4.88
N GLU A 26 3.05 5.55 5.38
CA GLU A 26 1.72 5.31 4.79
C GLU A 26 1.63 5.81 3.34
N ALA A 27 2.31 6.92 3.02
CA ALA A 27 2.32 7.48 1.67
C ALA A 27 3.08 6.56 0.70
N LYS A 28 4.21 6.01 1.15
CA LYS A 28 4.97 5.02 0.39
C LYS A 28 4.20 3.71 0.22
N ALA A 29 3.52 3.23 1.26
CA ALA A 29 2.68 2.04 1.18
C ALA A 29 1.59 2.18 0.12
N ARG A 30 0.96 3.36 0.06
CA ARG A 30 -0.05 3.68 -0.95
C ARG A 30 0.52 3.68 -2.37
N ASP A 31 1.64 4.37 -2.60
CA ASP A 31 2.27 4.45 -3.94
C ASP A 31 2.64 3.05 -4.46
N LEU A 32 3.21 2.21 -3.60
CA LEU A 32 3.54 0.81 -3.93
C LEU A 32 2.27 0.01 -4.26
N ALA A 33 1.20 0.15 -3.47
CA ALA A 33 -0.06 -0.54 -3.74
C ALA A 33 -0.70 -0.08 -5.06
N GLU A 34 -0.68 1.22 -5.38
CA GLU A 34 -1.17 1.75 -6.66
C GLU A 34 -0.38 1.22 -7.86
N ARG A 35 0.95 1.14 -7.74
CA ARG A 35 1.82 0.56 -8.77
C ARG A 35 1.57 -0.92 -8.96
N LEU A 36 1.39 -1.68 -7.87
CA LEU A 36 1.08 -3.11 -7.92
C LEU A 36 -0.29 -3.41 -8.56
N ILE A 37 -1.29 -2.52 -8.40
CA ILE A 37 -2.56 -2.62 -9.12
C ILE A 37 -2.34 -2.57 -10.64
N GLY A 38 -1.51 -1.64 -11.11
CA GLY A 38 -1.20 -1.48 -12.54
C GLY A 38 -0.38 -2.64 -13.12
N LEU A 39 0.49 -3.24 -12.31
CA LEU A 39 1.35 -4.35 -12.72
C LEU A 39 0.67 -5.72 -12.62
N CYS A 40 -0.23 -5.90 -11.65
CA CYS A 40 -0.85 -7.18 -11.31
C CYS A 40 -2.36 -7.01 -11.09
N PRO A 41 -3.18 -7.11 -12.15
CA PRO A 41 -4.63 -6.93 -12.05
C PRO A 41 -5.32 -8.00 -11.18
N ASP A 42 -4.73 -9.20 -11.06
CA ASP A 42 -5.27 -10.29 -10.23
C ASP A 42 -5.35 -9.93 -8.73
N ILE A 43 -4.38 -9.16 -8.24
CA ILE A 43 -4.32 -8.73 -6.83
C ILE A 43 -4.89 -7.33 -6.63
N ALA A 44 -5.38 -6.68 -7.68
CA ALA A 44 -5.81 -5.29 -7.65
C ALA A 44 -6.86 -5.03 -6.57
N ARG A 45 -7.85 -5.93 -6.43
CA ARG A 45 -8.89 -5.82 -5.40
C ARG A 45 -8.32 -5.79 -3.97
N THR A 46 -7.28 -6.59 -3.69
CA THR A 46 -6.64 -6.61 -2.38
C THR A 46 -5.81 -5.36 -2.18
N MET A 47 -5.06 -4.94 -3.20
CA MET A 47 -4.24 -3.73 -3.14
C MET A 47 -5.09 -2.44 -3.00
N SER A 48 -6.29 -2.39 -3.58
CA SER A 48 -7.22 -1.27 -3.37
C SER A 48 -7.58 -1.06 -1.90
N ARG A 49 -7.72 -2.13 -1.12
CA ARG A 49 -7.98 -2.02 0.33
C ARG A 49 -6.80 -1.44 1.08
N VAL A 50 -5.58 -1.73 0.63
CA VAL A 50 -4.34 -1.16 1.18
C VAL A 50 -4.28 0.33 0.87
N VAL A 51 -4.61 0.73 -0.37
CA VAL A 51 -4.72 2.14 -0.78
C VAL A 51 -5.77 2.89 0.05
N GLU A 52 -6.95 2.28 0.26
CA GLU A 52 -8.02 2.87 1.09
C GLU A 52 -7.62 2.98 2.57
N ARG A 53 -6.93 1.97 3.11
CA ARG A 53 -6.45 1.97 4.50
C ARG A 53 -5.45 3.09 4.77
N PHE A 54 -4.53 3.32 3.83
CA PHE A 54 -3.52 4.37 3.92
C PHE A 54 -3.95 5.67 3.22
N ALA A 55 -5.23 5.81 2.90
CA ALA A 55 -5.74 7.06 2.38
C ALA A 55 -5.61 8.14 3.46
N PRO A 56 -5.02 9.31 3.16
CA PRO A 56 -4.93 10.38 4.14
C PRO A 56 -6.36 10.75 4.58
N ALA A 57 -6.55 10.97 5.87
CA ALA A 57 -7.84 11.29 6.51
C ALA A 57 -8.47 12.64 6.07
N ALA A 58 -8.12 13.15 4.89
CA ALA A 58 -8.63 14.38 4.29
C ALA A 58 -10.09 14.28 3.82
N ALA A 59 -10.78 13.15 4.00
CA ALA A 59 -12.20 12.99 3.68
C ALA A 59 -13.10 12.83 4.92
N ALA A 60 -12.62 13.12 6.14
CA ALA A 60 -13.43 13.11 7.36
C ALA A 60 -13.79 14.52 7.90
N VAL A 61 -13.54 15.59 7.12
CA VAL A 61 -13.97 16.96 7.46
C VAL A 61 -14.67 17.60 6.27
N ALA A 62 -15.89 17.14 6.01
CA ALA A 62 -16.90 17.90 5.28
C ALA A 62 -18.25 17.58 5.93
N ALA A 63 -18.51 18.24 7.07
CA ALA A 63 -19.80 18.36 7.72
C ALA A 63 -20.15 19.85 7.81
#